data_AF-A0A818FX38-F1
#
_entry.id   AF-A0A818FX38-F1
#
_cell.length_a   1.000
_cell.length_b   1.000
_cell.length_c   1.000
_cell.angle_alpha   90.00
_cell.angle_beta   90.00
_cell.angle_gamma   90.00
#
_symmetry.space_group_name_H-M   'P 1'
#
loop_
_entity.id
_entity.type
_entity.pdbx_description
1 polymer ?
#
loop_
_entity_poly.entity_id
_entity_poly.type
_entity_poly.pdbx_seq_one_letter_code
_entity_poly.pdbx_strand_id
1 'polypeptide(L)'
;MENQESNDQDEALSDHEDDVDITMIDEEFLQNDAEISSTSKKITDLVFKAAADLPRFGHGAFLTCLETLYKGISGNDLKYTAFVGKPFEISYQYAETIANQIALANGQPKIEKVYFIGDNPDVDIVGANMYNHLLQQAMNLRTSISGYSLLSDSSFLSATSCESILVCTGVYEPNKQKLDGKNPWKVPTTIKLDVFEAVKYIILKEAWQWIVNC
;
A
#
# COMPACT_ATOMS: atom_id res chain seq x y z
N MET A 1 -29.04 -19.24 63.50
CA MET A 1 -30.07 -19.59 62.51
C MET A 1 -30.56 -18.26 61.94
N GLU A 2 -29.71 -17.55 61.18
CA GLU A 2 -29.48 -17.73 59.73
C GLU A 2 -30.81 -17.80 58.96
N ASN A 3 -31.16 -16.71 58.28
CA ASN A 3 -31.11 -16.51 56.81
C ASN A 3 -32.48 -16.84 56.20
N GLN A 4 -33.14 -16.05 55.34
CA GLN A 4 -32.70 -15.26 54.18
C GLN A 4 -33.67 -14.08 53.95
N GLU A 5 -33.14 -12.86 53.87
CA GLU A 5 -33.72 -11.79 53.03
C GLU A 5 -33.11 -11.96 51.63
N SER A 6 -33.97 -12.02 50.61
CA SER A 6 -33.60 -12.07 49.20
C SER A 6 -33.01 -10.72 48.78
N ASN A 7 -31.69 -10.67 48.65
CA ASN A 7 -31.00 -9.61 47.93
C ASN A 7 -31.18 -9.85 46.43
N ASP A 8 -32.05 -9.06 45.79
CA ASP A 8 -32.00 -8.83 44.36
C ASP A 8 -30.71 -8.04 44.09
N GLN A 9 -29.66 -8.74 43.69
CA GLN A 9 -28.48 -8.11 43.12
C GLN A 9 -28.80 -7.78 41.67
N ASP A 10 -28.94 -6.48 41.39
CA ASP A 10 -28.78 -5.92 40.06
C ASP A 10 -27.40 -6.38 39.51
N GLU A 11 -27.40 -7.44 38.70
CA GLU A 11 -26.28 -7.75 37.82
C GLU A 11 -26.20 -6.62 36.79
N ALA A 12 -25.32 -5.65 37.07
CA ALA A 12 -24.84 -4.72 36.07
C ALA A 12 -24.31 -5.55 34.90
N LEU A 13 -25.04 -5.53 33.78
CA LEU A 13 -24.51 -5.95 32.49
C LEU A 13 -23.25 -5.11 32.27
N SER A 14 -22.09 -5.76 32.41
CA SER A 14 -20.86 -5.23 31.89
C SER A 14 -21.06 -5.12 30.38
N ASP A 15 -21.17 -3.90 29.88
CA ASP A 15 -20.97 -3.58 28.47
C ASP A 15 -19.57 -4.08 28.09
N HIS A 16 -19.49 -5.34 27.67
CA HIS A 16 -18.40 -5.79 26.85
C HIS A 16 -18.59 -5.04 25.53
N GLU A 17 -17.81 -3.95 25.36
CA GLU A 17 -17.49 -3.42 24.04
C GLU A 17 -16.87 -4.57 23.26
N ASP A 18 -17.72 -5.32 22.56
CA ASP A 18 -17.30 -6.23 21.50
C ASP A 18 -16.81 -5.36 20.34
N ASP A 19 -15.60 -4.79 20.50
CA ASP A 19 -14.86 -4.17 19.42
C ASP A 19 -14.69 -5.26 18.36
N VAL A 20 -15.37 -5.11 17.23
CA VAL A 20 -15.26 -6.05 16.10
C VAL A 20 -13.87 -5.89 15.52
N ASP A 21 -12.96 -6.73 15.97
CA ASP A 21 -11.56 -6.72 15.57
C ASP A 21 -11.42 -7.46 14.23
N ILE A 22 -11.23 -6.70 13.14
CA ILE A 22 -10.93 -7.26 11.83
C ILE A 22 -9.40 -7.28 11.69
N THR A 23 -8.80 -8.41 12.06
CA THR A 23 -7.36 -8.64 11.97
C THR A 23 -6.92 -8.81 10.52
N MET A 24 -6.07 -7.92 10.02
CA MET A 24 -5.40 -8.05 8.72
C MET A 24 -3.89 -7.74 8.80
N ILE A 25 -3.18 -8.23 9.83
CA ILE A 25 -1.69 -8.21 10.03
C ILE A 25 -0.94 -6.84 10.02
N ASP A 26 -0.43 -6.54 11.23
CA ASP A 26 0.61 -5.61 11.72
C ASP A 26 0.38 -4.08 11.77
N GLU A 27 0.74 -3.55 12.95
CA GLU A 27 0.09 -2.44 13.66
C GLU A 27 1.03 -1.22 13.90
N GLU A 28 2.26 -1.20 13.36
CA GLU A 28 3.30 -0.30 13.92
C GLU A 28 3.65 0.96 13.11
N PHE A 29 3.02 1.25 11.96
CA PHE A 29 3.53 2.29 11.05
C PHE A 29 2.69 3.57 10.91
N LEU A 30 1.44 3.60 11.39
CA LEU A 30 0.50 4.70 11.07
C LEU A 30 0.44 5.83 12.11
N GLN A 31 1.21 5.77 13.20
CA GLN A 31 1.06 6.70 14.32
C GLN A 31 1.56 8.14 14.08
N ASN A 32 2.35 8.42 13.03
CA ASN A 32 3.15 9.67 13.01
C ASN A 32 2.63 10.80 12.11
N ASP A 33 1.57 10.63 11.33
CA ASP A 33 0.99 11.75 10.57
C ASP A 33 -0.54 11.66 10.50
N ALA A 34 -1.24 12.60 11.15
CA ALA A 34 -2.70 12.69 11.14
C ALA A 34 -3.29 12.84 9.72
N GLU A 35 -2.51 13.39 8.78
CA GLU A 35 -2.88 13.52 7.37
C GLU A 35 -2.77 12.17 6.62
N ILE A 36 -1.78 11.34 6.96
CA ILE A 36 -1.58 9.98 6.42
C ILE A 36 -2.64 9.02 6.98
N SER A 37 -3.09 9.18 8.22
CA SER A 37 -4.15 8.35 8.81
C SER A 37 -5.50 8.56 8.10
N SER A 38 -5.90 9.81 7.84
CA SER A 38 -7.15 10.09 7.11
C SER A 38 -7.08 9.72 5.62
N THR A 39 -5.87 9.81 5.03
CA THR A 39 -5.65 9.52 3.62
C THR A 39 -5.51 8.01 3.41
N SER A 40 -4.72 7.28 4.22
CA SER A 40 -4.59 5.81 4.18
C SER A 40 -5.93 5.09 4.30
N LYS A 41 -6.84 5.61 5.14
CA LYS A 41 -8.21 5.09 5.30
C LYS A 41 -9.02 5.11 3.99
N LYS A 42 -8.62 5.92 3.02
CA LYS A 42 -9.30 6.14 1.73
C LYS A 42 -8.60 5.48 0.53
N ILE A 43 -7.39 4.92 0.69
CA ILE A 43 -6.52 4.48 -0.43
C ILE A 43 -6.60 2.97 -0.71
N THR A 44 -7.45 2.20 -0.01
CA THR A 44 -7.80 0.86 -0.53
C THR A 44 -8.60 1.04 -1.83
N ASP A 45 -8.31 0.25 -2.87
CA ASP A 45 -8.86 0.41 -4.23
C ASP A 45 -10.37 0.68 -4.22
N LEU A 46 -10.76 1.98 -4.22
CA LEU A 46 -12.15 2.39 -4.21
C LEU A 46 -12.80 1.98 -5.52
N VAL A 47 -12.04 2.10 -6.60
CA VAL A 47 -12.42 1.69 -7.94
C VAL A 47 -11.30 0.90 -8.61
N PHE A 48 -11.67 -0.09 -9.41
CA PHE A 48 -10.77 -0.88 -10.24
C PHE A 48 -11.35 -1.06 -11.63
N LYS A 49 -10.50 -1.25 -12.65
CA LYS A 49 -10.93 -1.51 -14.03
C LYS A 49 -10.54 -2.92 -14.46
N ALA A 50 -11.46 -3.64 -15.07
CA ALA A 50 -11.24 -4.96 -15.65
C ALA A 50 -11.93 -5.03 -17.02
N ALA A 51 -12.44 -6.19 -17.45
CA ALA A 51 -13.06 -6.38 -18.78
C ALA A 51 -14.32 -5.53 -19.07
N ALA A 52 -14.82 -4.71 -18.13
CA ALA A 52 -15.99 -3.86 -18.36
C ALA A 52 -15.59 -2.43 -18.72
N ASP A 53 -16.43 -1.74 -19.49
CA ASP A 53 -16.16 -0.41 -20.03
C ASP A 53 -16.05 0.68 -18.95
N LEU A 54 -16.59 0.46 -17.75
CA LEU A 54 -16.59 1.40 -16.64
C LEU A 54 -15.81 0.84 -15.44
N PRO A 55 -15.03 1.68 -14.72
CA PRO A 55 -14.45 1.33 -13.42
C PRO A 55 -15.54 0.90 -12.44
N ARG A 56 -15.26 -0.17 -11.68
CA ARG A 56 -16.18 -0.75 -10.71
C ARG A 56 -15.67 -0.53 -9.30
N PHE A 57 -16.59 -0.52 -8.34
CA PHE A 57 -16.25 -0.43 -6.92
C PHE A 57 -15.40 -1.63 -6.47
N GLY A 58 -14.22 -1.34 -5.95
CA GLY A 58 -13.31 -2.31 -5.37
C GLY A 58 -13.53 -2.48 -3.88
N HIS A 59 -12.56 -3.10 -3.22
CA HIS A 59 -12.63 -3.38 -1.80
C HIS A 59 -12.76 -2.11 -0.94
N GLY A 60 -12.21 -0.97 -1.38
CA GLY A 60 -12.33 0.30 -0.66
C GLY A 60 -13.77 0.82 -0.54
N ALA A 61 -14.63 0.51 -1.52
CA ALA A 61 -16.04 0.87 -1.44
C ALA A 61 -16.78 0.04 -0.37
N PHE A 62 -16.45 -1.26 -0.27
CA PHE A 62 -16.99 -2.12 0.78
C PHE A 62 -16.59 -1.62 2.17
N LEU A 63 -15.32 -1.27 2.37
CA LEU A 63 -14.84 -0.71 3.63
C LEU A 63 -15.54 0.59 3.98
N THR A 64 -15.74 1.49 3.01
CA THR A 64 -16.49 2.75 3.22
C THR A 64 -17.92 2.47 3.68
N CYS A 65 -18.60 1.49 3.08
CA CYS A 65 -19.93 1.06 3.51
C CYS A 65 -19.91 0.49 4.93
N LEU A 66 -18.95 -0.40 5.23
CA LEU A 66 -18.83 -1.04 6.54
C LEU A 66 -18.59 -0.02 7.65
N GLU A 67 -17.70 0.95 7.45
CA GLU A 67 -17.45 2.04 8.40
C GLU A 67 -18.72 2.85 8.69
N THR A 68 -19.44 3.20 7.63
CA THR A 68 -20.68 3.98 7.73
C THR A 68 -21.73 3.22 8.53
N LEU A 69 -21.88 1.92 8.27
CA LEU A 69 -22.82 1.06 8.98
C LEU A 69 -22.40 0.84 10.44
N TYR A 70 -21.12 0.54 10.69
CA TYR A 70 -20.59 0.35 12.04
C TYR A 70 -20.83 1.58 12.89
N LYS A 71 -20.43 2.77 12.39
CA LYS A 71 -20.64 4.03 13.09
C LYS A 71 -22.12 4.34 13.33
N GLY A 72 -22.97 4.02 12.36
CA GLY A 72 -24.41 4.21 12.50
C GLY A 72 -25.04 3.33 13.59
N ILE A 73 -24.48 2.15 13.85
CA ILE A 73 -25.01 1.19 14.81
C ILE A 73 -24.37 1.36 16.20
N SER A 74 -23.04 1.45 16.28
CA SER A 74 -22.29 1.52 17.54
C SER A 74 -22.05 2.93 18.05
N GLY A 75 -22.13 3.95 17.18
CA GLY A 75 -21.71 5.32 17.48
C GLY A 75 -20.18 5.52 17.46
N ASN A 76 -19.41 4.45 17.34
CA ASN A 76 -17.95 4.46 17.37
C ASN A 76 -17.35 4.44 15.96
N ASP A 77 -16.16 5.01 15.80
CA ASP A 77 -15.40 4.89 14.56
C ASP A 77 -14.76 3.50 14.46
N LEU A 78 -14.93 2.84 13.30
CA LEU A 78 -14.28 1.55 13.03
C LEU A 78 -12.75 1.75 12.99
N LYS A 79 -12.06 0.97 13.82
CA LYS A 79 -10.59 0.91 13.89
C LYS A 79 -10.11 -0.28 13.08
N TYR A 80 -9.11 -0.05 12.25
CA TYR A 80 -8.39 -1.13 11.57
C TYR A 80 -7.09 -1.35 12.30
N THR A 81 -6.82 -2.59 12.68
CA THR A 81 -5.58 -2.99 13.32
C THR A 81 -4.47 -3.25 12.31
N ALA A 82 -4.83 -3.33 11.02
CA ALA A 82 -3.85 -3.61 9.98
C ALA A 82 -4.34 -3.34 8.56
N PHE A 83 -3.37 -3.04 7.69
CA PHE A 83 -3.63 -2.68 6.30
C PHE A 83 -2.68 -3.42 5.35
N VAL A 84 -3.25 -4.28 4.49
CA VAL A 84 -2.53 -5.02 3.45
C VAL A 84 -3.05 -4.60 2.08
N GLY A 85 -2.16 -4.64 1.09
CA GLY A 85 -2.44 -4.22 -0.27
C GLY A 85 -1.77 -2.89 -0.59
N LYS A 86 -1.88 -2.46 -1.84
CA LYS A 86 -1.44 -1.13 -2.23
C LYS A 86 -2.37 -0.10 -1.54
N PRO A 87 -1.86 1.05 -1.08
CA PRO A 87 -0.54 1.64 -1.37
C PRO A 87 0.53 1.27 -0.32
N PHE A 88 0.23 0.37 0.62
CA PHE A 88 1.05 0.16 1.82
C PHE A 88 2.41 -0.47 1.48
N GLU A 89 3.48 0.04 2.09
CA GLU A 89 4.87 -0.36 1.82
C GLU A 89 5.10 -1.87 1.93
N ILE A 90 4.43 -2.54 2.87
CA ILE A 90 4.55 -3.98 3.07
C ILE A 90 4.27 -4.78 1.80
N SER A 91 3.32 -4.32 0.97
CA SER A 91 3.00 -4.97 -0.30
C SER A 91 4.13 -4.83 -1.33
N TYR A 92 4.83 -3.70 -1.31
CA TYR A 92 5.95 -3.41 -2.22
C TYR A 92 7.23 -4.12 -1.77
N GLN A 93 7.50 -4.16 -0.45
CA GLN A 93 8.57 -4.98 0.14
C GLN A 93 8.38 -6.47 -0.17
N TYR A 94 7.13 -6.96 -0.04
CA TYR A 94 6.80 -8.33 -0.39
C TYR A 94 7.02 -8.60 -1.87
N ALA A 95 6.61 -7.68 -2.75
CA ALA A 95 6.84 -7.79 -4.19
C ALA A 95 8.35 -7.88 -4.53
N GLU A 96 9.20 -7.06 -3.90
CA GLU A 96 10.65 -7.18 -4.05
C GLU A 96 11.16 -8.55 -3.57
N THR A 97 10.68 -9.02 -2.43
CA THR A 97 11.10 -10.31 -1.86
C THR A 97 10.81 -11.46 -2.84
N ILE A 98 9.61 -11.50 -3.41
CA ILE A 98 9.24 -12.51 -4.41
C ILE A 98 10.08 -12.36 -5.67
N ALA A 99 10.30 -11.13 -6.16
CA ALA A 99 11.10 -10.90 -7.34
C ALA A 99 12.56 -11.35 -7.15
N ASN A 100 13.13 -11.13 -5.96
CA ASN A 100 14.45 -11.65 -5.57
C ASN A 100 14.50 -13.17 -5.48
N GLN A 101 13.47 -13.82 -4.94
CA GLN A 101 13.39 -15.28 -4.92
C GLN A 101 13.43 -15.85 -6.33
N ILE A 102 12.68 -15.24 -7.27
CA ILE A 102 12.69 -15.63 -8.68
C ILE A 102 14.06 -15.39 -9.31
N ALA A 103 14.69 -14.23 -9.08
CA ALA A 103 16.02 -13.92 -9.60
C ALA A 103 17.06 -14.95 -9.14
N LEU A 104 17.13 -15.22 -7.82
CA LEU A 104 18.06 -16.17 -7.23
C LEU A 104 17.82 -17.60 -7.72
N ALA A 105 16.56 -18.02 -7.86
CA ALA A 105 16.21 -19.33 -8.42
C ALA A 105 16.68 -19.50 -9.88
N ASN A 106 16.82 -18.40 -10.62
CA ASN A 106 17.34 -18.37 -11.98
C ASN A 106 18.84 -18.04 -12.06
N GLY A 107 19.57 -18.08 -10.93
CA GLY A 107 21.00 -17.78 -10.87
C GLY A 107 21.35 -16.32 -11.17
N GLN A 108 20.38 -15.41 -11.08
CA GLN A 108 20.57 -13.97 -11.24
C GLN A 108 20.90 -13.30 -9.90
N PRO A 109 21.61 -12.16 -9.90
CA PRO A 109 21.81 -11.38 -8.68
C PRO A 109 20.48 -10.83 -8.15
N LYS A 110 20.49 -10.38 -6.89
CA LYS A 110 19.35 -9.66 -6.31
C LYS A 110 19.06 -8.38 -7.10
N ILE A 111 17.79 -7.98 -7.10
CA ILE A 111 17.29 -6.85 -7.87
C ILE A 111 17.70 -5.55 -7.21
N GLU A 112 18.44 -4.71 -7.94
CA GLU A 112 18.88 -3.40 -7.46
C GLU A 112 17.91 -2.28 -7.82
N LYS A 113 17.05 -2.47 -8.83
CA LYS A 113 16.13 -1.44 -9.31
C LYS A 113 14.78 -2.03 -9.69
N VAL A 114 13.71 -1.44 -9.19
CA VAL A 114 12.33 -1.93 -9.40
C VAL A 114 11.51 -0.90 -10.17
N TYR A 115 10.68 -1.35 -11.11
CA TYR A 115 9.73 -0.51 -11.83
C TYR A 115 8.31 -0.94 -11.50
N PHE A 116 7.53 -0.05 -10.91
CA PHE A 116 6.12 -0.27 -10.64
C PHE A 116 5.29 0.38 -11.75
N ILE A 117 4.63 -0.46 -12.55
CA ILE A 117 3.74 -0.03 -13.63
C ILE A 117 2.31 -0.19 -13.15
N GLY A 118 1.52 0.89 -13.16
CA GLY A 118 0.14 0.85 -12.68
C GLY A 118 -0.72 1.95 -13.30
N ASP A 119 -2.03 1.86 -13.13
CA ASP A 119 -3.03 2.72 -13.76
C ASP A 119 -3.77 3.60 -12.77
N ASN A 120 -3.58 3.40 -11.46
CA ASN A 120 -4.24 4.17 -10.42
C ASN A 120 -3.25 5.12 -9.72
N PRO A 121 -3.35 6.45 -9.93
CA PRO A 121 -2.45 7.43 -9.33
C PRO A 121 -2.50 7.43 -7.80
N ASP A 122 -3.67 7.16 -7.22
CA ASP A 122 -3.85 7.20 -5.77
C ASP A 122 -3.32 5.95 -5.10
N VAL A 123 -3.15 4.85 -5.83
CA VAL A 123 -2.80 3.53 -5.27
C VAL A 123 -1.43 3.07 -5.76
N ASP A 124 -1.27 2.88 -7.07
CA ASP A 124 -0.03 2.34 -7.66
C ASP A 124 1.13 3.33 -7.52
N ILE A 125 0.86 4.60 -7.84
CA ILE A 125 1.89 5.64 -7.90
C ILE A 125 2.26 6.10 -6.50
N VAL A 126 1.27 6.33 -5.63
CA VAL A 126 1.52 6.64 -4.21
C VAL A 126 2.32 5.52 -3.56
N GLY A 127 1.91 4.26 -3.67
CA GLY A 127 2.63 3.17 -3.03
C GLY A 127 4.06 3.00 -3.56
N ALA A 128 4.26 3.12 -4.88
CA ALA A 128 5.59 3.06 -5.47
C ALA A 128 6.50 4.21 -5.01
N ASN A 129 5.95 5.42 -4.87
CA ASN A 129 6.70 6.58 -4.42
C ASN A 129 7.04 6.52 -2.92
N MET A 130 6.11 6.05 -2.08
CA MET A 130 6.36 5.75 -0.67
C MET A 130 7.49 4.74 -0.53
N TYR A 131 7.41 3.63 -1.28
CA TYR A 131 8.46 2.63 -1.28
C TYR A 131 9.82 3.17 -1.70
N ASN A 132 9.90 4.02 -2.73
CA ASN A 132 11.16 4.65 -3.13
C ASN A 132 11.75 5.51 -2.01
N HIS A 133 10.89 6.24 -1.27
CA HIS A 133 11.33 7.03 -0.14
C HIS A 133 11.89 6.13 0.97
N LEU A 134 11.25 5.00 1.28
CA LEU A 134 11.77 4.03 2.24
C LEU A 134 13.18 3.52 1.84
N LEU A 135 13.37 3.16 0.56
CA LEU A 135 14.66 2.71 0.04
C LEU A 135 15.75 3.79 0.25
N GLN A 136 15.43 5.05 -0.04
CA GLN A 136 16.36 6.17 0.17
C GLN A 136 16.69 6.40 1.65
N GLN A 137 15.70 6.28 2.56
CA GLN A 137 15.95 6.38 4.00
C GLN A 137 16.87 5.25 4.47
N ALA A 138 16.59 4.01 4.06
CA ALA A 138 17.40 2.85 4.41
C ALA A 138 18.85 3.00 3.93
N MET A 139 19.08 3.56 2.75
CA MET A 139 20.44 3.88 2.27
C MET A 139 21.15 4.91 3.13
N ASN A 140 20.49 6.04 3.41
CA ASN A 140 21.09 7.11 4.19
C ASN A 140 21.51 6.61 5.59
N LEU A 141 20.69 5.74 6.19
CA LEU A 141 21.00 5.07 7.45
C LEU A 141 22.19 4.11 7.32
N ARG A 142 22.25 3.28 6.28
CA ARG A 142 23.39 2.38 6.00
C ARG A 142 24.71 3.13 5.84
N THR A 143 24.69 4.34 5.30
CA THR A 143 25.90 5.17 5.16
C THR A 143 26.34 5.86 6.45
N SER A 144 25.43 6.01 7.42
CA SER A 144 25.64 6.85 8.60
C SER A 144 25.95 6.07 9.89
N ILE A 145 25.55 4.80 10.03
CA ILE A 145 25.68 4.07 11.31
C ILE A 145 26.08 2.60 11.10
N SER A 146 27.29 2.23 11.57
CA SER A 146 27.77 0.85 11.71
C SER A 146 27.23 0.15 12.97
N GLY A 147 25.94 0.24 13.30
CA GLY A 147 25.46 -0.27 14.59
C GLY A 147 23.94 -0.28 14.83
N TYR A 148 23.43 -1.52 14.95
CA TYR A 148 22.32 -2.00 15.78
C TYR A 148 20.84 -1.93 15.31
N SER A 149 20.33 -3.15 15.08
CA SER A 149 19.07 -3.76 15.57
C SER A 149 17.69 -3.36 15.03
N LEU A 150 17.51 -2.25 14.33
CA LEU A 150 16.26 -2.00 13.56
C LEU A 150 16.38 -2.46 12.09
N LEU A 151 17.55 -2.96 11.72
CA LEU A 151 17.94 -3.33 10.36
C LEU A 151 17.78 -4.82 10.03
N SER A 152 17.33 -5.67 10.96
CA SER A 152 17.13 -7.10 10.66
C SER A 152 16.16 -7.28 9.50
N ASP A 153 15.11 -6.46 9.45
CA ASP A 153 14.06 -6.57 8.43
C ASP A 153 14.42 -5.79 7.15
N SER A 154 15.24 -4.75 7.27
CA SER A 154 15.79 -4.04 6.11
C SER A 154 16.93 -4.78 5.40
N SER A 155 17.43 -5.89 5.96
CA SER A 155 18.42 -6.75 5.29
C SER A 155 17.83 -7.49 4.07
N PHE A 156 16.49 -7.56 3.98
CA PHE A 156 15.77 -8.13 2.85
C PHE A 156 15.68 -7.17 1.66
N LEU A 157 15.82 -5.86 1.87
CA LEU A 157 15.78 -4.85 0.81
C LEU A 157 17.14 -4.75 0.13
N SER A 158 17.22 -5.34 -1.06
CA SER A 158 18.34 -5.24 -1.99
C SER A 158 18.16 -4.11 -3.00
N ALA A 159 16.92 -3.72 -3.29
CA ALA A 159 16.65 -2.63 -4.19
C ALA A 159 17.24 -1.34 -3.64
N THR A 160 17.80 -0.57 -4.55
CA THR A 160 18.45 0.70 -4.28
C THR A 160 17.55 1.86 -4.71
N SER A 161 16.69 1.62 -5.69
CA SER A 161 15.74 2.60 -6.16
C SER A 161 14.52 1.92 -6.76
N CYS A 162 13.41 2.65 -6.80
CA CYS A 162 12.30 2.27 -7.66
C CYS A 162 11.70 3.46 -8.39
N GLU A 163 11.09 3.18 -9.54
CA GLU A 163 10.40 4.17 -10.37
C GLU A 163 8.94 3.78 -10.57
N SER A 164 8.07 4.78 -10.50
CA SER A 164 6.63 4.66 -10.73
C SER A 164 6.27 5.07 -12.17
N ILE A 165 5.61 4.19 -12.90
CA ILE A 165 5.16 4.42 -14.28
C ILE A 165 3.64 4.35 -14.33
N LEU A 166 3.00 5.48 -14.61
CA LEU A 166 1.56 5.55 -14.77
C LEU A 166 1.16 5.22 -16.20
N VAL A 167 0.24 4.27 -16.39
CA VAL A 167 -0.32 3.95 -17.72
C VAL A 167 -1.74 4.49 -17.88
N CYS A 168 -2.11 4.83 -19.11
CA CYS A 168 -3.39 5.48 -19.44
C CYS A 168 -4.49 4.50 -19.87
N THR A 169 -4.31 3.19 -19.69
CA THR A 169 -5.26 2.15 -20.13
C THR A 169 -6.35 1.83 -19.09
N GLY A 170 -6.22 2.36 -17.87
CA GLY A 170 -6.98 1.92 -16.71
C GLY A 170 -7.85 2.99 -16.05
N VAL A 171 -7.73 3.12 -14.73
CA VAL A 171 -8.42 4.08 -13.86
C VAL A 171 -8.04 5.52 -14.20
N TYR A 172 -6.75 5.77 -14.47
CA TYR A 172 -6.28 7.08 -14.93
C TYR A 172 -6.66 7.35 -16.39
N GLU A 173 -7.35 8.47 -16.59
CA GLU A 173 -7.70 8.97 -17.92
C GLU A 173 -7.14 10.39 -18.11
N PRO A 174 -6.09 10.58 -18.94
CA PRO A 174 -5.40 11.87 -19.05
C PRO A 174 -6.27 13.01 -19.56
N ASN A 175 -7.35 12.70 -20.29
CA ASN A 175 -8.29 13.70 -20.81
C ASN A 175 -9.33 14.14 -19.78
N LYS A 176 -9.55 13.36 -18.72
CA LYS A 176 -10.60 13.61 -17.71
C LYS A 176 -10.03 14.00 -16.35
N GLN A 177 -8.82 13.55 -16.04
CA GLN A 177 -8.20 13.73 -14.74
C GLN A 177 -6.88 14.49 -14.92
N LYS A 178 -6.65 15.48 -14.05
CA LYS A 178 -5.32 16.10 -13.90
C LYS A 178 -4.65 15.48 -12.68
N LEU A 179 -3.40 15.07 -12.83
CA LEU A 179 -2.60 14.66 -11.69
C LEU A 179 -2.39 15.83 -10.74
N ASP A 180 -2.45 15.54 -9.45
CA ASP A 180 -2.17 16.52 -8.41
C ASP A 180 -0.67 16.74 -8.29
N GLY A 181 -0.14 17.64 -9.13
CA GLY A 181 1.28 18.00 -9.14
C GLY A 181 1.77 18.71 -7.88
N LYS A 182 0.88 19.06 -6.93
CA LYS A 182 1.28 19.63 -5.64
C LYS A 182 1.64 18.55 -4.61
N ASN A 183 1.04 17.36 -4.75
CA ASN A 183 1.33 16.24 -3.87
C ASN A 183 2.43 15.37 -4.49
N PRO A 184 3.68 15.40 -3.95
CA PRO A 184 4.80 14.67 -4.53
C PRO A 184 4.56 13.15 -4.60
N TRP A 185 3.72 12.60 -3.71
CA TRP A 185 3.39 11.18 -3.67
C TRP A 185 2.55 10.73 -4.86
N LYS A 186 1.79 11.63 -5.49
CA LYS A 186 0.92 11.32 -6.65
C LYS A 186 1.57 11.61 -7.99
N VAL A 187 2.82 12.08 -8.00
CA VAL A 187 3.54 12.38 -9.24
C VAL A 187 4.30 11.15 -9.69
N PRO A 188 3.94 10.53 -10.83
CA PRO A 188 4.66 9.38 -11.35
C PRO A 188 6.02 9.82 -11.90
N THR A 189 6.98 8.89 -11.91
CA THR A 189 8.28 9.12 -12.56
C THR A 189 8.12 9.38 -14.06
N THR A 190 7.22 8.65 -14.72
CA THR A 190 6.81 8.92 -16.09
C THR A 190 5.40 8.41 -16.37
N ILE A 191 4.79 8.92 -17.44
CA ILE A 191 3.48 8.49 -17.91
C ILE A 191 3.65 7.84 -19.28
N LYS A 192 3.00 6.71 -19.50
CA LYS A 192 3.04 5.96 -20.75
C LYS A 192 1.63 5.62 -21.21
N LEU A 193 1.47 5.42 -22.51
CA LEU A 193 0.16 5.15 -23.09
C LEU A 193 -0.42 3.85 -22.52
N ASP A 194 0.39 2.80 -22.50
CA ASP A 194 0.05 1.46 -22.05
C ASP A 194 1.28 0.74 -21.45
N VAL A 195 1.07 -0.52 -21.06
CA VAL A 195 2.12 -1.38 -20.49
C VAL A 195 3.22 -1.69 -21.52
N PHE A 196 2.90 -1.80 -22.81
CA PHE A 196 3.88 -2.10 -23.84
C PHE A 196 4.87 -0.94 -23.99
N GLU A 197 4.37 0.29 -24.09
CA GLU A 197 5.20 1.50 -24.14
C GLU A 197 5.97 1.74 -22.83
N ALA A 198 5.42 1.32 -21.69
CA ALA A 198 6.13 1.34 -20.41
C ALA A 198 7.33 0.38 -20.41
N VAL A 199 7.13 -0.88 -20.81
CA VAL A 199 8.21 -1.87 -20.88
C VAL A 199 9.27 -1.46 -21.91
N LYS A 200 8.85 -1.01 -23.10
CA LYS A 200 9.76 -0.50 -24.13
C LYS A 200 10.61 0.67 -23.61
N TYR A 201 10.02 1.59 -22.88
CA TYR A 201 10.74 2.68 -22.23
C TYR A 201 11.78 2.18 -21.22
N ILE A 202 11.43 1.21 -20.37
CA ILE A 202 12.36 0.63 -19.38
C ILE A 202 13.56 -0.02 -20.08
N ILE A 203 13.30 -0.87 -21.09
CA ILE A 203 14.35 -1.59 -21.84
C ILE A 203 15.30 -0.59 -22.52
N LEU A 204 14.76 0.47 -23.14
CA LEU A 204 15.57 1.52 -23.76
C LEU A 204 16.38 2.32 -22.73
N LYS A 205 15.79 2.64 -21.58
CA LYS A 205 16.42 3.41 -20.51
C LYS A 205 17.58 2.66 -19.87
N GLU A 206 17.41 1.37 -19.60
CA GLU A 206 18.42 0.52 -18.97
C GLU A 206 19.46 -0.03 -19.97
N ALA A 207 19.52 0.55 -21.18
CA ALA A 207 20.51 0.26 -22.21
C ALA A 207 20.53 -1.20 -22.74
N TRP A 208 19.40 -1.89 -22.69
CA TRP A 208 19.21 -3.21 -23.33
C TRP A 208 18.94 -3.06 -24.84
N GLN A 209 19.76 -2.26 -25.53
CA GLN A 209 19.54 -1.82 -26.90
C GLN A 209 19.48 -2.97 -27.92
N TRP A 210 20.01 -4.15 -27.58
CA TRP A 210 20.00 -5.34 -28.44
C TRP A 210 18.64 -6.07 -28.48
N ILE A 211 17.73 -5.83 -27.52
CA ILE A 211 16.39 -6.45 -27.52
C ILE A 211 15.40 -5.70 -28.41
N VAL A 212 15.58 -4.39 -28.59
CA VAL A 212 14.58 -3.52 -29.24
C VAL A 212 14.66 -3.56 -30.78
N ASN A 213 15.70 -4.18 -31.34
CA ASN A 213 15.95 -4.29 -32.78
C ASN A 213 15.69 -5.70 -33.35
N CYS A 214 15.05 -6.59 -32.59
CA CYS A 214 14.68 -7.94 -33.00
C CYS A 214 13.20 -8.03 -33.43
#